data_AF-A0A6J4LEL4-F1
#
_entry.id   AF-A0A6J4LEL4-F1
#
_cell.length_a   1.000
_cell.length_b   1.000
_cell.length_c   1.000
_cell.angle_alpha   90.00
_cell.angle_beta   90.00
_cell.angle_gamma   90.00
#
_symmetry.space_group_name_H-M   'P 1'
#
loop_
_entity.id
_entity.type
_entity.pdbx_description
1 polymer ?
#
loop_
_entity_poly.entity_id
_entity_poly.type
_entity_poly.pdbx_seq_one_letter_code
_entity_poly.pdbx_strand_id
1 'polypeptide(L)'
;GYWETGRRATLRELLVNEGLAVHTARAAAPGHAAWEYFGYGRRQYARIRELESVMVRTVNPELDEAGLGLRLRYLSGGMSDEARAVDRVVLPERSGYFIGARMVEGAVAARGLPWAIRATAAEIAEVGHAAAASA
;
A
#
# COMPACT_ATOMS: atom_id res chain seq x y z
N GLY A 1 -12.84 7.16 -18.79
CA GLY A 1 -11.69 8.08 -18.65
C GLY A 1 -11.01 7.87 -17.32
N TYR A 2 -9.77 8.36 -17.14
CA TYR A 2 -8.98 8.22 -15.90
C TYR A 2 -9.77 8.62 -14.63
N TRP A 3 -10.63 9.64 -14.75
CA TRP A 3 -11.56 10.08 -13.69
C TRP A 3 -12.63 9.04 -13.32
N GLU A 4 -13.18 8.33 -14.29
CA GLU A 4 -14.24 7.32 -14.09
C GLU A 4 -13.67 6.07 -13.39
N THR A 5 -12.45 5.67 -13.78
CA THR A 5 -11.74 4.52 -13.20
C THR A 5 -11.32 4.82 -11.76
N GLY A 6 -10.82 6.03 -11.48
CA GLY A 6 -10.49 6.46 -10.12
C GLY A 6 -11.71 6.54 -9.19
N ARG A 7 -12.91 6.74 -9.75
CA ARG A 7 -14.18 6.75 -8.98
C ARG A 7 -14.66 5.35 -8.59
N ARG A 8 -14.23 4.31 -9.31
CA ARG A 8 -14.74 2.93 -9.13
C ARG A 8 -13.74 1.99 -8.47
N ALA A 9 -12.44 2.25 -8.60
CA ALA A 9 -11.43 1.49 -7.90
C ALA A 9 -11.54 1.70 -6.39
N THR A 10 -11.54 0.61 -5.64
CA THR A 10 -11.46 0.61 -4.17
C THR A 10 -10.08 1.06 -3.70
N LEU A 11 -9.96 1.51 -2.45
CA LEU A 11 -8.65 1.78 -1.87
C LEU A 11 -7.74 0.54 -1.92
N ARG A 12 -8.29 -0.66 -1.69
CA ARG A 12 -7.57 -1.93 -1.75
C ARG A 12 -6.90 -2.14 -3.10
N GLU A 13 -7.64 -1.96 -4.19
CA GLU A 13 -7.11 -2.12 -5.55
C GLU A 13 -5.97 -1.13 -5.81
N LEU A 14 -6.12 0.11 -5.35
CA LEU A 14 -5.08 1.13 -5.50
C LEU A 14 -3.82 0.76 -4.70
N LEU A 15 -3.96 0.37 -3.43
CA LEU A 15 -2.81 -0.01 -2.59
C LEU A 15 -2.12 -1.28 -3.11
N VAL A 16 -2.87 -2.28 -3.56
CA VAL A 16 -2.30 -3.50 -4.16
C VAL A 16 -1.49 -3.14 -5.41
N ASN A 17 -2.02 -2.29 -6.29
CA ASN A 17 -1.31 -1.86 -7.49
C ASN A 17 0.02 -1.16 -7.17
N GLU A 18 0.00 -0.20 -6.24
CA GLU A 18 1.23 0.51 -5.83
C GLU A 18 2.22 -0.43 -5.11
N GLY A 19 1.71 -1.39 -4.33
CA GLY A 19 2.51 -2.43 -3.70
C GLY A 19 3.22 -3.33 -4.71
N LEU A 20 2.50 -3.82 -5.73
CA LEU A 20 3.07 -4.62 -6.81
C LEU A 20 4.12 -3.84 -7.60
N ALA A 21 3.91 -2.53 -7.82
CA ALA A 21 4.90 -1.67 -8.44
C ALA A 21 6.19 -1.59 -7.62
N VAL A 22 6.10 -1.47 -6.29
CA VAL A 22 7.27 -1.48 -5.39
C VAL A 22 8.03 -2.82 -5.48
N HIS A 23 7.33 -3.94 -5.41
CA HIS A 23 7.97 -5.28 -5.52
C HIS A 23 8.58 -5.51 -6.90
N THR A 24 7.92 -5.04 -7.96
CA THR A 24 8.45 -5.11 -9.33
C THR A 24 9.70 -4.25 -9.49
N ALA A 25 9.72 -3.05 -8.93
CA ALA A 25 10.90 -2.19 -8.95
C ALA A 25 12.09 -2.83 -8.24
N ARG A 26 11.85 -3.49 -7.09
CA ARG A 26 12.89 -4.24 -6.36
C ARG A 26 13.46 -5.40 -7.18
N ALA A 27 12.59 -6.14 -7.88
CA ALA A 27 13.00 -7.26 -8.72
C ALA A 27 13.76 -6.79 -9.96
N ALA A 28 13.32 -5.71 -10.60
CA ALA A 28 13.92 -5.17 -11.82
C ALA A 28 15.25 -4.45 -11.57
N ALA A 29 15.38 -3.77 -10.43
CA ALA A 29 16.57 -3.02 -10.04
C ALA A 29 16.92 -3.33 -8.58
N PRO A 30 17.61 -4.45 -8.30
CA PRO A 30 18.03 -4.79 -6.95
C PRO A 30 19.21 -3.93 -6.48
N GLY A 31 19.42 -3.84 -5.17
CA GLY A 31 20.60 -3.19 -4.57
C GLY A 31 20.38 -1.75 -4.06
N HIS A 32 19.21 -1.17 -4.27
CA HIS A 32 18.83 0.10 -3.65
C HIS A 32 18.43 -0.08 -2.18
N ALA A 33 18.52 1.00 -1.41
CA ALA A 33 18.04 1.01 -0.04
C ALA A 33 16.51 0.89 0.00
N ALA A 34 15.98 0.25 1.05
CA ALA A 34 14.55 -0.07 1.13
C ALA A 34 13.62 1.15 0.97
N TRP A 35 14.03 2.32 1.48
CA TRP A 35 13.25 3.57 1.41
C TRP A 35 13.18 4.18 0.00
N GLU A 36 14.17 3.89 -0.85
CA GLU A 36 14.25 4.46 -2.21
C GLU A 36 13.15 3.92 -3.11
N TYR A 37 12.77 2.65 -2.95
CA TYR A 37 11.65 2.05 -3.69
C TYR A 37 10.29 2.68 -3.39
N PHE A 38 10.17 3.39 -2.27
CA PHE A 38 8.97 4.13 -1.90
C PHE A 38 9.09 5.64 -2.20
N GLY A 39 10.25 6.07 -2.71
CA GLY A 39 10.61 7.48 -2.90
C GLY A 39 10.77 8.28 -1.60
N TYR A 40 10.97 7.61 -0.45
CA TYR A 40 11.03 8.27 0.85
C TYR A 40 12.45 8.75 1.20
N GLY A 41 12.53 9.75 2.07
CA GLY A 41 13.75 9.99 2.84
C GLY A 41 13.92 8.94 3.96
N ARG A 42 15.17 8.67 4.37
CA ARG A 42 15.47 7.66 5.42
C ARG A 42 14.69 7.87 6.73
N ARG A 43 14.55 9.11 7.19
CA ARG A 43 13.77 9.45 8.40
C ARG A 43 12.27 9.21 8.22
N GLN A 44 11.71 9.56 7.06
CA GLN A 44 10.31 9.29 6.74
C GLN A 44 10.03 7.78 6.73
N TYR A 45 10.93 6.99 6.15
CA TYR A 45 10.81 5.54 6.16
C TYR A 45 10.84 4.95 7.57
N ALA A 46 11.76 5.40 8.43
CA ALA A 46 11.79 4.99 9.84
C ALA A 46 10.46 5.30 10.54
N ARG A 47 9.93 6.51 10.35
CA ARG A 47 8.65 6.92 10.93
C ARG A 47 7.47 6.09 10.43
N ILE A 48 7.43 5.78 9.14
CA ILE A 48 6.42 4.92 8.53
C ILE A 48 6.46 3.53 9.16
N ARG A 49 7.65 2.95 9.36
CA ARG A 49 7.79 1.65 10.03
C ARG A 49 7.31 1.67 11.47
N GLU A 50 7.63 2.72 12.23
CA GLU A 50 7.13 2.89 13.60
C GLU A 50 5.59 2.90 13.66
N LEU A 51 4.96 3.49 12.65
CA LEU A 51 3.51 3.66 12.58
C LEU A 51 2.76 2.51 11.88
N GLU A 52 3.45 1.46 11.43
CA GLU A 52 2.87 0.39 10.59
C GLU A 52 1.56 -0.14 11.16
N SER A 53 1.54 -0.55 12.44
CA SER A 53 0.35 -1.13 13.04
C SER A 53 -0.83 -0.15 13.12
N VAL A 54 -0.56 1.14 13.35
CA VAL A 54 -1.58 2.19 13.39
C VAL A 54 -2.14 2.38 11.98
N MET A 55 -1.27 2.54 10.99
CA MET A 55 -1.67 2.74 9.60
C MET A 55 -2.51 1.58 9.06
N VAL A 56 -2.13 0.33 9.36
CA VAL A 56 -2.90 -0.85 8.94
C VAL A 56 -4.29 -0.87 9.57
N ARG A 57 -4.40 -0.60 10.89
CA ARG A 57 -5.70 -0.53 11.56
C ARG A 57 -6.57 0.59 11.00
N THR A 58 -5.98 1.74 10.68
CA THR A 58 -6.67 2.89 10.11
C THR A 58 -7.17 2.63 8.68
N VAL A 59 -6.35 2.00 7.84
CA VAL A 59 -6.71 1.72 6.45
C VAL A 59 -7.77 0.63 6.33
N ASN A 60 -7.73 -0.39 7.20
CA ASN A 60 -8.55 -1.59 7.08
C ASN A 60 -10.06 -1.32 6.86
N PRO A 61 -10.73 -0.45 7.63
CA PRO A 61 -12.15 -0.15 7.42
C PRO A 61 -12.46 0.53 6.08
N GLU A 62 -11.49 1.21 5.49
CA GLU A 62 -11.65 1.99 4.26
C GLU A 62 -11.23 1.21 2.99
N LEU A 63 -10.73 -0.03 3.14
CA LEU A 63 -10.13 -0.77 2.02
C LEU A 63 -11.10 -0.98 0.86
N ASP A 64 -12.36 -1.26 1.14
CA ASP A 64 -13.36 -1.59 0.12
C ASP A 64 -14.20 -0.36 -0.30
N GLU A 65 -13.88 0.82 0.25
CA GLU A 65 -14.51 2.09 -0.10
C GLU A 65 -13.94 2.67 -1.40
N ALA A 66 -14.77 3.44 -2.11
CA ALA A 66 -14.40 4.08 -3.37
C ALA A 66 -13.19 5.02 -3.20
N GLY A 67 -12.15 4.76 -3.99
CA GLY A 67 -10.77 5.11 -3.64
C GLY A 67 -10.30 6.49 -4.04
N LEU A 68 -11.10 7.35 -4.69
CA LEU A 68 -10.59 8.63 -5.19
C LEU A 68 -10.16 9.59 -4.06
N GLY A 69 -11.03 9.81 -3.07
CA GLY A 69 -10.70 10.65 -1.91
C GLY A 69 -9.61 10.02 -1.03
N LEU A 70 -9.62 8.70 -0.94
CA LEU A 70 -8.66 7.92 -0.16
C LEU A 70 -7.28 7.88 -0.82
N ARG A 71 -7.20 7.88 -2.16
CA ARG A 71 -5.95 8.00 -2.91
C ARG A 71 -5.23 9.30 -2.56
N LEU A 72 -5.95 10.42 -2.49
CA LEU A 72 -5.37 11.69 -2.08
C LEU A 72 -4.77 11.61 -0.68
N ARG A 73 -5.51 11.02 0.28
CA ARG A 73 -5.03 10.85 1.66
C ARG A 73 -3.80 9.96 1.78
N TYR A 74 -3.78 8.80 1.11
CA TYR A 74 -2.78 7.76 1.36
C TYR A 74 -1.61 7.72 0.37
N LEU A 75 -1.84 8.11 -0.88
CA LEU A 75 -0.87 7.92 -1.98
C LEU A 75 -0.30 9.24 -2.51
N SER A 76 -0.99 10.36 -2.32
CA SER A 76 -0.50 11.68 -2.75
C SER A 76 0.34 12.36 -1.66
N GLY A 77 1.26 13.23 -2.09
CA GLY A 77 1.92 14.21 -1.23
C GLY A 77 1.25 15.58 -1.36
N GLY A 78 1.55 16.50 -0.45
CA GLY A 78 0.98 17.86 -0.42
C GLY A 78 -0.38 17.94 0.28
N MET A 79 -0.80 16.90 0.99
CA MET A 79 -2.02 16.92 1.79
C MET A 79 -1.74 17.53 3.17
N SER A 80 -2.65 18.39 3.64
CA SER A 80 -2.55 18.97 4.98
C SER A 80 -2.49 17.89 6.07
N ASP A 81 -1.88 18.21 7.21
CA ASP A 81 -1.86 17.31 8.37
C ASP A 81 -3.28 16.97 8.83
N GLU A 82 -4.21 17.92 8.75
CA GLU A 82 -5.62 17.73 9.08
C GLU A 82 -6.29 16.67 8.17
N ALA A 83 -6.05 16.73 6.85
CA ALA A 83 -6.61 15.76 5.92
C ALA A 83 -6.04 14.34 6.11
N ARG A 84 -4.88 14.22 6.76
CA ARG A 84 -4.18 12.97 7.09
C ARG A 84 -4.32 12.56 8.55
N ALA A 85 -5.05 13.32 9.36
CA ALA A 85 -5.26 13.01 10.77
C ALA A 85 -6.35 11.93 10.90
N VAL A 86 -6.02 10.80 11.54
CA VAL A 86 -6.97 9.75 11.91
C VAL A 86 -6.68 9.29 13.32
N ASP A 87 -7.71 9.20 14.17
CA ASP A 87 -7.59 8.78 15.57
C ASP A 87 -6.42 9.44 16.33
N ARG A 88 -6.30 10.78 16.17
CA ARG A 88 -5.25 11.63 16.77
C ARG A 88 -3.83 11.37 16.27
N VAL A 89 -3.66 10.54 15.25
CA VAL A 89 -2.37 10.29 14.59
C VAL A 89 -2.39 10.93 13.22
N VAL A 90 -1.38 11.75 12.92
CA VAL A 90 -1.15 12.27 11.58
C VAL A 90 -0.39 11.21 10.79
N LEU A 91 -1.04 10.65 9.78
CA LEU A 91 -0.42 9.63 8.92
C LEU A 91 0.64 10.29 8.03
N PRO A 92 1.83 9.68 7.86
CA PRO A 92 2.84 10.21 6.96
C PRO A 92 2.33 10.30 5.53
N GLU A 93 2.74 11.34 4.81
CA GLU A 93 2.45 11.47 3.38
C GLU A 93 2.91 10.23 2.61
N ARG A 94 2.10 9.85 1.62
CA ARG A 94 2.35 8.70 0.74
C ARG A 94 2.56 7.38 1.50
N SER A 95 2.07 7.24 2.72
CA SER A 95 2.19 6.01 3.52
C SER A 95 1.54 4.79 2.85
N GLY A 96 0.58 5.00 1.95
CA GLY A 96 -0.07 3.95 1.18
C GLY A 96 0.88 3.10 0.33
N TYR A 97 2.02 3.63 -0.14
CA TYR A 97 3.00 2.81 -0.86
C TYR A 97 3.60 1.73 0.04
N PHE A 98 3.91 2.07 1.29
CA PHE A 98 4.42 1.12 2.27
C PHE A 98 3.35 0.09 2.65
N ILE A 99 2.12 0.54 2.93
CA ILE A 99 1.00 -0.34 3.28
C ILE A 99 0.71 -1.32 2.13
N GLY A 100 0.61 -0.81 0.90
CA GLY A 100 0.42 -1.63 -0.30
C GLY A 100 1.51 -2.69 -0.47
N ALA A 101 2.78 -2.31 -0.31
CA ALA A 101 3.88 -3.27 -0.42
C ALA A 101 3.80 -4.39 0.64
N ARG A 102 3.33 -4.07 1.86
CA ARG A 102 3.10 -5.05 2.92
C ARG A 102 1.91 -5.96 2.64
N MET A 103 0.83 -5.43 2.06
CA MET A 103 -0.37 -6.20 1.68
C MET A 103 -0.05 -7.30 0.67
N VAL A 104 0.83 -7.03 -0.30
CA VAL A 104 1.12 -7.97 -1.39
C VAL A 104 2.28 -8.93 -1.07
N GLU A 105 3.08 -8.65 -0.03
CA GLU A 105 4.33 -9.36 0.28
C GLU A 105 4.12 -10.87 0.47
N GLY A 106 3.09 -11.26 1.23
CA GLY A 106 2.79 -12.68 1.46
C GLY A 106 2.39 -13.41 0.18
N ALA A 107 1.62 -12.77 -0.70
CA ALA A 107 1.19 -13.36 -1.96
C ALA A 107 2.34 -13.47 -2.97
N VAL A 108 3.22 -12.47 -3.04
CA VAL A 108 4.45 -12.52 -3.83
C VAL A 108 5.39 -13.63 -3.31
N ALA A 109 5.54 -13.78 -1.99
CA ALA A 109 6.35 -14.84 -1.42
C ALA A 109 5.77 -16.24 -1.69
N ALA A 110 4.44 -16.40 -1.64
CA ALA A 110 3.78 -17.69 -1.81
C ALA A 110 3.66 -18.15 -3.27
N ARG A 111 3.40 -17.24 -4.21
CA ARG A 111 3.07 -17.56 -5.62
C ARG A 111 3.98 -16.91 -6.65
N GLY A 112 4.92 -16.07 -6.21
CA GLY A 112 5.86 -15.36 -7.08
C GLY A 112 5.26 -14.13 -7.75
N LEU A 113 6.17 -13.21 -8.13
CA LEU A 113 5.81 -11.94 -8.77
C LEU A 113 5.07 -12.09 -10.12
N PRO A 114 5.43 -13.02 -11.03
CA PRO A 114 4.74 -13.17 -12.32
C PRO A 114 3.25 -13.53 -12.21
N TRP A 115 2.86 -14.24 -11.16
CA TRP A 115 1.47 -14.51 -10.83
C TRP A 115 0.83 -13.26 -10.20
N ALA A 116 1.50 -12.67 -9.20
CA ALA A 116 0.95 -11.56 -8.41
C ALA A 116 0.59 -10.34 -9.27
N ILE A 117 1.39 -10.01 -10.30
CA ILE A 117 1.10 -8.88 -11.20
C ILE A 117 -0.11 -9.10 -12.13
N ARG A 118 -0.62 -10.33 -12.24
CA ARG A 118 -1.81 -10.68 -13.03
C ARG A 118 -3.03 -10.95 -12.16
N ALA A 119 -2.83 -11.09 -10.85
CA ALA A 119 -3.87 -11.41 -9.90
C ALA A 119 -4.71 -10.16 -9.58
N THR A 120 -5.97 -10.39 -9.25
CA THR A 120 -6.87 -9.38 -8.68
C THR A 120 -6.50 -9.07 -7.24
N ALA A 121 -6.94 -7.91 -6.73
CA ALA A 121 -6.75 -7.55 -5.33
C ALA A 121 -7.40 -8.57 -4.36
N ALA A 122 -8.50 -9.20 -4.77
CA ALA A 122 -9.18 -10.24 -3.99
C ALA A 122 -8.33 -11.52 -3.88
N GLU A 123 -7.79 -12.02 -5.00
CA GLU A 123 -6.90 -13.19 -5.02
C GLU A 123 -5.63 -12.95 -4.18
N ILE A 124 -5.05 -11.75 -4.26
CA ILE A 124 -3.91 -11.37 -3.41
C ILE A 124 -4.28 -11.43 -1.93
N ALA A 125 -5.43 -10.87 -1.55
CA ALA A 125 -5.89 -10.86 -0.17
C ALA A 125 -6.18 -12.27 0.37
N GLU A 126 -6.80 -13.13 -0.46
CA GLU A 126 -7.08 -14.54 -0.10
C GLU A 126 -5.80 -15.31 0.23
N VAL A 127 -4.77 -15.17 -0.62
CA VAL A 127 -3.45 -15.80 -0.36
C VAL A 127 -2.82 -15.23 0.90
N GLY A 128 -2.92 -13.92 1.13
CA GLY A 128 -2.42 -13.26 2.33
C GLY A 128 -3.07 -13.79 3.62
N HIS A 129 -4.40 -13.97 3.61
CA HIS A 129 -5.12 -14.54 4.75
C HIS A 129 -4.76 -16.00 5.00
N ALA A 130 -4.64 -16.81 3.96
CA ALA A 130 -4.24 -18.22 4.08
C ALA A 130 -2.82 -18.37 4.64
N ALA A 131 -1.89 -17.52 4.20
CA ALA A 131 -0.53 -17.47 4.73
C ALA A 131 -0.49 -17.06 6.21
N ALA A 132 -1.30 -16.07 6.62
CA ALA A 132 -1.37 -15.64 8.01
C ALA A 132 -2.01 -16.69 8.94
N ALA A 133 -2.96 -17.49 8.44
CA ALA A 133 -3.62 -18.54 9.21
C ALA A 133 -2.76 -19.81 9.38
N SER A 134 -1.66 -19.95 8.63
CA SER A 134 -0.78 -21.12 8.64
C SER A 134 0.57 -20.90 9.34
N ALA A 135 0.79 -19.69 9.88
CA ALA A 135 1.98 -19.27 10.64
C ALA A 135 1.70 -19.26 12.15
#